data_AF-A0A7K4SHD6-F1
#
_entry.id   AF-A0A7K4SHD6-F1
#
_cell.length_a   1.000
_cell.length_b   1.000
_cell.length_c   1.000
_cell.angle_alpha   90.00
_cell.angle_beta   90.00
_cell.angle_gamma   90.00
#
_symmetry.space_group_name_H-M   'P 1'
#
loop_
_entity.id
_entity.type
_entity.pdbx_description
1 polymer ?
#
loop_
_entity_poly.entity_id
_entity_poly.type
_entity_poly.pdbx_seq_one_letter_code
_entity_poly.pdbx_strand_id
1 'polypeptide(L)'
;VAAPVAPSPVPPHPGLAKRVKKSKQPPPVTKDLGRWKPTDDLLLINTVLQTNDLTSVHLGVKFSCRFNLREIQERWYALLYDPVISKLACQAMRQLHPEAIAAIQSKVLFSKAEEQLLTKVGS
;
A
#
# COMPACT_ATOMS: atom_id res chain seq x y z
N VAL A 1 -33.04 -13.77 77.94
CA VAL A 1 -32.96 -12.95 76.71
C VAL A 1 -31.94 -13.60 75.79
N ALA A 2 -32.41 -14.34 74.79
CA ALA A 2 -31.55 -15.15 73.91
C ALA A 2 -31.26 -14.39 72.62
N ALA A 3 -29.98 -14.23 72.29
CA ALA A 3 -29.50 -13.58 71.07
C ALA A 3 -29.53 -14.55 69.88
N PRO A 4 -29.82 -14.08 68.65
CA PRO A 4 -29.93 -14.95 67.47
C PRO A 4 -28.57 -15.21 66.80
N VAL A 5 -28.52 -16.36 66.14
CA VAL A 5 -27.38 -16.99 65.44
C VAL A 5 -27.27 -16.51 63.99
N ALA A 6 -26.01 -16.43 63.52
CA ALA A 6 -25.37 -16.09 62.23
C ALA A 6 -26.14 -16.24 60.88
N PRO A 7 -25.53 -15.74 59.77
CA PRO A 7 -24.74 -16.68 58.97
C PRO A 7 -23.37 -16.16 58.47
N SER A 8 -22.46 -17.12 58.28
CA SER A 8 -21.07 -16.98 57.84
C SER A 8 -20.90 -16.50 56.38
N PRO A 9 -19.75 -15.90 56.04
CA PRO A 9 -19.44 -15.51 54.65
C PRO A 9 -18.97 -16.72 53.83
N VAL A 10 -19.54 -16.87 52.63
CA VAL A 10 -19.11 -17.83 51.59
C VAL A 10 -17.82 -17.35 50.90
N PRO A 11 -16.85 -18.23 50.60
CA PRO A 11 -15.64 -17.87 49.86
C PRO A 11 -15.82 -18.07 48.34
N PRO A 12 -15.31 -17.18 47.47
CA PRO A 12 -15.12 -17.51 46.06
C PRO A 12 -13.75 -18.18 45.84
N HIS A 13 -13.78 -19.34 45.20
CA HIS A 13 -12.61 -20.13 44.79
C HIS A 13 -11.72 -19.44 43.74
N PRO A 14 -10.44 -19.85 43.63
CA PRO A 14 -9.46 -19.25 42.73
C PRO A 14 -9.48 -19.87 41.32
N GLY A 15 -9.15 -19.04 40.33
CA GLY A 15 -8.59 -19.45 39.05
C GLY A 15 -9.57 -19.56 37.90
N LEU A 16 -9.34 -18.77 36.84
CA LEU A 16 -9.38 -19.24 35.44
C LEU A 16 -8.85 -18.15 34.49
N ALA A 17 -7.76 -18.52 33.81
CA ALA A 17 -7.38 -18.20 32.44
C ALA A 17 -7.23 -16.72 31.99
N LYS A 18 -5.97 -16.38 31.73
CA LYS A 18 -5.47 -15.32 30.84
C LYS A 18 -6.27 -15.28 29.52
N ARG A 19 -6.99 -14.19 29.27
CA ARG A 19 -7.49 -13.88 27.92
C ARG A 19 -6.63 -12.79 27.31
N VAL A 20 -5.52 -13.20 26.69
CA VAL A 20 -4.79 -12.38 25.72
C VAL A 20 -5.77 -12.11 24.58
N LYS A 21 -6.33 -10.89 24.54
CA LYS A 21 -7.02 -10.39 23.34
C LYS A 21 -5.96 -10.28 22.26
N LYS A 22 -5.76 -11.35 21.49
CA LYS A 22 -5.06 -11.28 20.20
C LYS A 22 -5.98 -10.53 19.25
N SER A 23 -5.84 -9.20 19.29
CA SER A 23 -6.43 -8.30 18.32
C SER A 23 -5.96 -8.76 16.94
N LYS A 24 -6.83 -9.41 16.18
CA LYS A 24 -6.68 -9.52 14.73
C LYS A 24 -6.84 -8.11 14.19
N GLN A 25 -5.78 -7.32 14.25
CA GLN A 25 -5.71 -6.06 13.56
C GLN A 25 -5.88 -6.37 12.06
N PRO A 26 -6.85 -5.78 11.36
CA PRO A 26 -6.81 -5.77 9.91
C PRO A 26 -5.47 -5.17 9.48
N PRO A 27 -4.89 -5.60 8.33
CA PRO A 27 -3.63 -5.03 7.85
C PRO A 27 -3.76 -3.51 7.78
N PRO A 28 -2.71 -2.73 8.10
CA PRO A 28 -2.74 -1.28 8.13
C PRO A 28 -2.76 -0.71 6.70
N VAL A 29 -3.80 -1.02 5.92
CA VAL A 29 -3.92 -0.62 4.50
C VAL A 29 -4.30 0.84 4.31
N THR A 30 -4.71 1.55 5.37
CA THR A 30 -5.21 2.93 5.27
C THR A 30 -4.19 4.01 5.64
N LYS A 31 -3.06 3.66 6.27
CA LYS A 31 -2.09 4.66 6.74
C LYS A 31 -1.30 5.32 5.61
N ASP A 32 -1.18 4.68 4.45
CA ASP A 32 -0.30 5.13 3.38
C ASP A 32 -1.02 5.84 2.23
N LEU A 33 -2.35 5.95 2.28
CA LEU A 33 -3.15 6.64 1.25
C LEU A 33 -2.73 8.11 1.05
N GLY A 34 -2.33 8.81 2.13
CA GLY A 34 -1.90 10.21 2.06
C GLY A 34 -0.50 10.42 1.49
N ARG A 35 0.30 9.36 1.33
CA ARG A 35 1.69 9.44 0.88
C ARG A 35 1.83 9.36 -0.64
N TRP A 36 0.91 8.68 -1.31
CA TRP A 36 0.91 8.51 -2.77
C TRP A 36 0.37 9.75 -3.47
N LYS A 37 1.18 10.35 -4.35
CA LYS A 37 0.75 11.48 -5.17
C LYS A 37 0.15 10.98 -6.48
N PRO A 38 -0.70 11.78 -7.15
CA PRO A 38 -1.23 11.41 -8.46
C PRO A 38 -0.12 11.19 -9.50
N THR A 39 1.01 11.91 -9.36
CA THR A 39 2.20 11.70 -10.19
C THR A 39 2.86 10.35 -9.96
N ASP A 40 2.84 9.84 -8.72
CA ASP A 40 3.40 8.53 -8.37
C ASP A 40 2.51 7.42 -8.89
N ASP A 41 1.20 7.55 -8.77
CA ASP A 41 0.24 6.60 -9.32
C ASP A 41 0.37 6.48 -10.84
N LEU A 42 0.48 7.61 -11.54
CA LEU A 42 0.63 7.62 -13.00
C LEU A 42 1.96 7.00 -13.42
N LEU A 43 3.05 7.32 -12.71
CA LEU A 43 4.36 6.73 -12.96
C LEU A 43 4.36 5.23 -12.71
N LEU A 44 3.73 4.77 -11.61
CA LEU A 44 3.61 3.34 -11.30
C LEU A 44 2.85 2.61 -12.41
N ILE A 45 1.69 3.14 -12.84
CA ILE A 45 0.89 2.53 -13.90
C ILE A 45 1.69 2.41 -15.19
N ASN A 46 2.30 3.51 -15.66
CA ASN A 46 3.03 3.49 -16.92
C ASN A 46 4.22 2.52 -16.88
N THR A 47 4.99 2.52 -15.79
CA THR A 47 6.18 1.67 -15.65
C THR A 47 5.83 0.20 -15.52
N VAL A 48 4.75 -0.14 -14.82
CA VAL A 48 4.26 -1.53 -14.72
C VAL A 48 3.70 -2.00 -16.06
N LEU A 49 2.96 -1.17 -16.78
CA LEU A 49 2.46 -1.53 -18.11
C LEU A 49 3.59 -1.73 -19.13
N GLN A 50 4.71 -1.02 -18.97
CA GLN A 50 5.85 -1.12 -19.89
C GLN A 50 6.78 -2.30 -19.58
N THR A 51 7.00 -2.60 -18.30
CA THR A 51 7.97 -3.63 -17.86
C THR A 51 7.32 -4.95 -17.48
N ASN A 52 6.07 -4.92 -17.02
CA ASN A 52 5.35 -6.05 -16.45
C ASN A 52 6.10 -6.73 -15.28
N ASP A 53 6.94 -5.98 -14.54
CA ASP A 53 7.69 -6.46 -13.38
C ASP A 53 7.83 -5.37 -12.29
N LEU A 54 7.24 -5.62 -11.12
CA LEU A 54 7.29 -4.68 -9.99
C LEU A 54 8.70 -4.57 -9.35
N THR A 55 9.55 -5.57 -9.52
CA THR A 55 10.94 -5.51 -9.01
C THR A 55 11.75 -4.50 -9.81
N SER A 56 11.67 -4.58 -11.14
CA SER A 56 12.27 -3.60 -12.05
C SER A 56 11.76 -2.20 -11.79
N VAL A 57 10.45 -2.04 -11.53
CA VAL A 57 9.87 -0.74 -11.13
C VAL A 57 10.49 -0.23 -9.82
N HIS A 58 10.57 -1.06 -8.78
CA HIS A 58 11.15 -0.65 -7.50
C HIS A 58 12.62 -0.18 -7.62
N LEU A 59 13.41 -0.85 -8.46
CA LEU A 59 14.83 -0.56 -8.63
C LEU A 59 15.10 0.57 -9.63
N GLY A 60 14.28 0.67 -10.68
CA GLY A 60 14.51 1.56 -11.82
C GLY A 60 13.80 2.91 -11.73
N VAL A 61 12.84 3.08 -10.82
CA VAL A 61 11.94 4.24 -10.79
C VAL A 61 12.11 5.04 -9.51
N LYS A 62 12.21 6.37 -9.64
CA LYS A 62 12.25 7.30 -8.50
C LYS A 62 10.91 7.99 -8.32
N PHE A 63 10.15 7.50 -7.35
CA PHE A 63 8.91 8.13 -6.89
C PHE A 63 9.18 9.39 -6.05
N SER A 64 8.12 10.11 -5.70
CA SER A 64 8.20 11.32 -4.86
C SER A 64 8.71 11.05 -3.45
N CYS A 65 8.61 9.80 -2.98
CA CYS A 65 9.18 9.33 -1.71
C CYS A 65 9.76 7.91 -1.88
N ARG A 66 10.63 7.48 -0.96
CA ARG A 66 11.24 6.15 -1.01
C ARG A 66 10.25 5.08 -0.56
N PHE A 67 9.67 4.35 -1.51
CA PHE A 67 8.86 3.17 -1.23
C PHE A 67 9.69 1.90 -1.26
N ASN A 68 9.36 0.94 -0.40
CA ASN A 68 9.85 -0.42 -0.49
C ASN A 68 9.00 -1.24 -1.48
N LEU A 69 9.50 -2.41 -1.90
CA LEU A 69 8.82 -3.26 -2.87
C LEU A 69 7.40 -3.66 -2.44
N ARG A 70 7.20 -3.92 -1.14
CA ARG A 70 5.89 -4.31 -0.60
C ARG A 70 4.88 -3.17 -0.70
N GLU A 71 5.27 -1.95 -0.35
CA GLU A 71 4.41 -0.76 -0.50
C GLU A 71 4.00 -0.55 -1.97
N ILE A 72 4.91 -0.78 -2.91
CA ILE A 72 4.62 -0.68 -4.35
C ILE A 72 3.62 -1.77 -4.78
N GLN A 73 3.81 -3.01 -4.32
CA GLN A 73 2.89 -4.12 -4.59
C GLN A 73 1.49 -3.85 -4.02
N GLU A 74 1.42 -3.39 -2.77
CA GLU A 74 0.17 -3.05 -2.10
C GLU A 74 -0.55 -1.91 -2.83
N ARG A 75 0.19 -0.89 -3.29
CA ARG A 75 -0.40 0.20 -4.08
C ARG A 75 -0.91 -0.28 -5.43
N TRP A 76 -0.14 -1.08 -6.16
CA TRP A 76 -0.57 -1.64 -7.44
C TRP A 76 -1.84 -2.47 -7.28
N TYR A 77 -1.89 -3.32 -6.25
CA TYR A 77 -3.08 -4.09 -5.90
C TYR A 77 -4.28 -3.18 -5.61
N ALA A 78 -4.09 -2.13 -4.80
CA ALA A 78 -5.14 -1.18 -4.48
C ALA A 78 -5.68 -0.44 -5.72
N LEU A 79 -4.81 -0.02 -6.64
CA LEU A 79 -5.23 0.63 -7.89
C LEU A 79 -6.10 -0.26 -8.78
N LEU A 80 -5.88 -1.58 -8.73
CA LEU A 80 -6.63 -2.57 -9.51
C LEU A 80 -7.93 -3.02 -8.84
N TYR A 81 -7.91 -3.23 -7.52
CA TYR A 81 -8.97 -3.98 -6.83
C TYR A 81 -9.74 -3.18 -5.77
N ASP A 82 -9.22 -2.05 -5.29
CA ASP A 82 -9.99 -1.17 -4.41
C ASP A 82 -10.74 -0.12 -5.27
N PRO A 83 -12.07 -0.23 -5.39
CA PRO A 83 -12.85 0.64 -6.28
C PRO A 83 -12.83 2.11 -5.83
N VAL A 84 -12.61 2.38 -4.53
CA VAL A 84 -12.53 3.75 -4.00
C VAL A 84 -11.19 4.37 -4.37
N ILE A 85 -10.10 3.65 -4.11
CA ILE A 85 -8.74 4.12 -4.44
C ILE A 85 -8.60 4.28 -5.95
N SER A 86 -9.04 3.28 -6.72
CA SER A 86 -9.00 3.32 -8.19
C SER A 86 -9.72 4.55 -8.75
N LYS A 87 -10.94 4.82 -8.29
CA LYS A 87 -11.72 5.99 -8.72
C LYS A 87 -11.04 7.32 -8.36
N LEU A 88 -10.55 7.45 -7.12
CA LEU A 88 -9.89 8.68 -6.66
C LEU A 88 -8.58 8.94 -7.38
N ALA A 89 -7.74 7.91 -7.55
CA ALA A 89 -6.49 8.02 -8.29
C ALA A 89 -6.74 8.40 -9.75
N CYS A 90 -7.70 7.77 -10.42
CA CYS A 90 -8.11 8.13 -11.78
C CYS A 90 -8.53 9.60 -11.90
N GLN A 91 -9.34 10.09 -10.95
CA GLN A 91 -9.79 11.48 -10.94
C GLN A 91 -8.64 12.45 -10.71
N ALA A 92 -7.71 12.12 -9.81
CA ALA A 92 -6.59 12.99 -9.49
C ALA A 92 -5.54 13.02 -10.63
N MET A 93 -5.24 11.89 -11.26
CA MET A 93 -4.33 11.82 -12.40
C MET A 93 -4.83 12.62 -13.61
N ARG A 94 -6.15 12.62 -13.87
CA ARG A 94 -6.76 13.43 -14.95
C ARG A 94 -6.64 14.94 -14.73
N GLN A 95 -6.39 15.37 -13.49
CA GLN A 95 -6.21 16.78 -13.16
C GLN A 95 -4.74 17.22 -13.21
N LEU A 96 -3.81 16.32 -13.55
CA LEU A 96 -2.40 16.67 -13.70
C LEU A 96 -2.19 17.61 -14.89
N HIS A 97 -1.32 18.60 -14.70
CA HIS A 97 -0.92 19.50 -15.79
C HIS A 97 -0.18 18.71 -16.89
N PRO A 98 -0.40 19.01 -18.19
CA PRO A 98 0.27 18.30 -19.28
C PRO A 98 1.79 18.23 -19.15
N GLU A 99 2.41 19.29 -18.63
CA GLU A 99 3.86 19.32 -18.36
C GLU A 99 4.30 18.25 -17.34
N ALA A 100 3.50 18.03 -16.29
CA ALA A 100 3.79 17.00 -15.30
C ALA A 100 3.66 15.59 -15.91
N ILE A 101 2.68 15.40 -16.81
CA ILE A 101 2.52 14.14 -17.55
C ILE A 101 3.73 13.89 -18.45
N ALA A 102 4.18 14.89 -19.20
CA ALA A 102 5.37 14.79 -20.04
C ALA A 102 6.63 14.46 -19.23
N ALA A 103 6.81 15.10 -18.07
CA ALA A 103 7.91 14.81 -17.15
C ALA A 103 7.85 13.41 -16.52
N ILE A 104 6.65 12.81 -16.42
CA ILE A 104 6.49 11.42 -15.98
C ILE A 104 6.85 10.49 -17.13
N GLN A 105 6.37 10.77 -18.36
CA GLN A 105 6.67 9.99 -19.56
C GLN A 105 8.17 9.87 -19.81
N SER A 106 8.94 10.94 -19.58
CA SER A 106 10.40 10.91 -19.72
C SER A 106 11.12 10.05 -18.66
N LYS A 107 10.43 9.62 -17.60
CA LYS A 107 10.98 8.81 -16.50
C LYS A 107 10.52 7.36 -16.55
N VAL A 108 9.62 7.01 -17.47
CA VAL A 108 9.15 5.63 -17.59
C VAL A 108 10.28 4.78 -18.17
N LEU A 109 10.44 3.58 -17.63
CA LEU A 109 11.47 2.63 -18.06
C LEU A 109 11.22 2.18 -19.49
N PHE A 110 12.25 2.12 -20.33
CA PHE A 110 12.11 1.60 -21.69
C PHE A 110 11.50 0.19 -21.72
N SER A 111 10.68 -0.08 -22.73
CA SER A 111 10.20 -1.43 -23.02
C SER A 111 11.33 -2.28 -23.61
N LYS A 112 11.19 -3.60 -23.55
CA LYS A 112 12.14 -4.54 -24.17
C LYS A 112 12.37 -4.27 -25.66
N ALA A 113 11.35 -3.81 -26.38
CA ALA A 113 11.47 -3.45 -27.79
C ALA A 113 12.35 -2.20 -27.98
N GLU A 114 12.18 -1.20 -27.12
CA GLU A 114 13.00 0.02 -27.13
C GLU A 114 14.45 -0.27 -26.72
N GLU A 115 14.65 -1.11 -25.69
CA GLU A 115 15.98 -1.57 -25.28
C GLU A 115 16.73 -2.26 -26.44
N GLN A 116 16.03 -3.10 -27.21
CA GLN A 116 16.60 -3.75 -28.40
C GLN A 116 16.94 -2.79 -29.55
N LEU A 117 16.31 -1.61 -29.61
CA LEU A 117 16.69 -0.57 -30.56
C LEU A 117 17.92 0.19 -30.07
N LEU A 118 17.99 0.48 -28.78
CA LEU A 118 19.15 1.14 -28.17
C LEU A 118 20.44 0.33 -28.33
N THR A 119 20.37 -1.00 -28.24
CA THR A 119 21.55 -1.85 -28.47
C THR A 119 22.12 -1.74 -29.89
N LYS A 120 21.30 -1.34 -30.88
CA LYS A 120 21.71 -1.20 -32.29
C LYS A 120 22.36 0.15 -32.60
N VAL A 121 22.18 1.16 -31.76
CA VAL A 121 22.74 2.52 -31.97
C VAL A 121 24.19 2.62 -31.47
N GLY A 122 24.61 1.71 -30.59
CA GLY A 122 25.95 1.69 -29.99
C GLY A 122 26.94 0.68 -30.61
N SER A 123 26.60 0.05 -31.74
CA SER A 123 27.49 -0.85 -32.53
C SER A 123 27.86 -0.19 -33.85
#